data_AF-A0A937BWQ8-F1
#
_entry.id   AF-A0A937BWQ8-F1
#
_cell.length_a   1.000
_cell.length_b   1.000
_cell.length_c   1.000
_cell.angle_alpha   90.00
_cell.angle_beta   90.00
_cell.angle_gamma   90.00
#
_symmetry.space_group_name_H-M   'P 1'
#
loop_
_entity.id
_entity.type
_entity.pdbx_description
1 polymer ?
#
loop_
_entity_poly.entity_id
_entity_poly.type
_entity_poly.pdbx_seq_one_letter_code
_entity_poly.pdbx_strand_id
1 'polypeptide(L)'
;MPQELRQQLPMMYYWGGIKDVGGNTLHIRPPYCGAIICFLAILACFIGDPKHKWWAVTAIGFTMMMSWGYYFSGFNNFIFDYFPLYNKFRAPSMILVIPQLLLPLLAMLGVDAIVKSTAPKTALAQIQKSIHCHRRCFRYPVPAVYVVYLSHRQRHQITEAGT
;
A
#
# COMPACT_ATOMS: atom_id res chain seq x y z
N MET A 1 -9.79 35.67 -20.38
CA MET A 1 -8.32 35.83 -20.30
C MET A 1 -7.68 35.25 -21.54
N PRO A 2 -6.73 35.95 -22.20
CA PRO A 2 -6.03 35.44 -23.38
C PRO A 2 -5.21 34.17 -23.03
N GLN A 3 -5.20 33.18 -23.93
CA GLN A 3 -4.60 31.85 -23.66
C GLN A 3 -3.06 31.89 -23.52
N GLU A 4 -2.41 32.83 -24.20
CA GLU A 4 -0.96 33.03 -24.18
C GLU A 4 -0.40 33.37 -22.77
N LEU A 5 -1.20 34.06 -21.94
CA LEU A 5 -0.76 34.50 -20.61
C LEU A 5 -0.70 33.34 -19.59
N ARG A 6 -1.32 32.18 -19.89
CA ARG A 6 -1.20 30.97 -19.05
C ARG A 6 0.15 30.27 -19.21
N GLN A 7 0.87 30.50 -20.31
CA GLN A 7 2.16 29.87 -20.61
C GLN A 7 3.35 30.68 -20.07
N GLN A 8 3.19 31.99 -19.85
CA GLN A 8 4.26 32.87 -19.36
C GLN A 8 4.39 32.95 -17.84
N LEU A 9 3.44 32.41 -17.08
CA LEU A 9 3.60 32.30 -15.63
C LEU A 9 4.58 31.16 -15.33
N PRO A 10 5.76 31.43 -14.73
CA PRO A 10 6.53 30.36 -14.12
C PRO A 10 5.70 29.86 -12.95
N MET A 11 4.90 28.83 -13.19
CA MET A 11 4.14 28.16 -12.14
C MET A 11 5.20 27.52 -11.24
N MET A 12 5.62 28.26 -10.21
CA MET A 12 6.65 27.86 -9.27
C MET A 12 6.24 26.54 -8.64
N TYR A 13 6.87 25.46 -9.09
CA TYR A 13 6.62 24.12 -8.60
C TYR A 13 7.25 24.00 -7.22
N TYR A 14 6.43 23.93 -6.15
CA TYR A 14 6.91 23.78 -4.77
C TYR A 14 7.75 22.50 -4.55
N TRP A 15 7.58 21.47 -5.40
CA TRP A 15 8.32 20.20 -5.33
C TRP A 15 9.20 19.90 -6.55
N GLY A 16 9.41 20.88 -7.44
CA GLY A 16 10.07 20.66 -8.74
C GLY A 16 9.15 19.98 -9.76
N GLY A 17 9.30 20.33 -11.03
CA GLY A 17 8.54 19.73 -12.13
C GLY A 17 9.20 18.46 -12.66
N ILE A 18 8.39 17.46 -13.02
CA ILE A 18 8.89 16.28 -13.75
C ILE A 18 9.19 16.72 -15.18
N LYS A 19 10.43 16.52 -15.62
CA LYS A 19 10.88 16.80 -16.99
C LYS A 19 10.58 15.58 -17.84
N ASP A 20 9.99 15.77 -19.01
CA ASP A 20 9.86 14.69 -19.98
C ASP A 20 11.21 14.43 -20.70
N VAL A 21 11.24 13.37 -21.52
CA VAL A 21 12.41 12.95 -22.29
C VAL A 21 12.87 14.00 -23.32
N GLY A 22 12.07 15.05 -23.57
CA GLY A 22 12.38 16.19 -24.43
C GLY A 22 12.77 17.46 -23.69
N GLY A 23 12.88 17.43 -22.35
CA GLY A 23 13.21 18.60 -21.53
C GLY A 23 12.02 19.52 -21.21
N ASN A 24 10.81 19.16 -21.63
CA ASN A 24 9.58 19.91 -21.40
C ASN A 24 9.06 19.59 -19.99
N THR A 25 8.55 20.60 -19.28
CA THR A 25 7.96 20.40 -17.95
C THR A 25 6.57 19.80 -18.09
N LEU A 26 6.42 18.54 -17.71
CA LEU A 26 5.15 17.84 -17.78
C LEU A 26 4.27 18.29 -16.61
N HIS A 27 3.05 18.76 -16.87
CA HIS A 27 2.12 19.27 -15.85
C HIS A 27 1.53 18.18 -14.92
N ILE A 28 2.23 17.05 -14.74
CA ILE A 28 1.80 15.97 -13.86
C ILE A 28 2.34 16.22 -12.46
N ARG A 29 1.42 16.46 -11.52
CA ARG A 29 1.74 16.46 -10.09
C ARG A 29 1.95 15.01 -9.64
N PRO A 30 3.03 14.71 -8.90
CA PRO A 30 3.18 13.41 -8.27
C PRO A 30 1.95 13.07 -7.43
N PRO A 31 1.56 11.78 -7.36
CA PRO A 31 0.48 11.35 -6.49
C PRO A 31 0.86 11.62 -5.02
N TYR A 32 0.20 12.58 -4.38
CA TYR A 32 0.40 12.88 -2.97
C TYR A 32 -0.34 11.85 -2.11
N CYS A 33 0.34 11.34 -1.09
CA CYS A 33 -0.24 10.57 0.01
C CYS A 33 -0.01 11.34 1.32
N GLY A 34 -1.03 11.42 2.17
CA GLY A 34 -0.92 12.14 3.44
C GLY A 34 0.06 11.48 4.40
N ALA A 35 1.00 12.25 4.97
CA ALA A 35 2.01 11.74 5.90
C ALA A 35 1.40 11.03 7.13
N ILE A 36 0.29 11.56 7.66
CA ILE A 36 -0.46 10.96 8.76
C ILE A 36 -0.99 9.58 8.37
N ILE A 37 -1.54 9.44 7.16
CA ILE A 37 -2.08 8.18 6.65
C ILE A 37 -0.94 7.15 6.50
N CYS A 38 0.20 7.57 5.96
CA CYS A 38 1.39 6.72 5.87
C CYS A 38 1.86 6.25 7.26
N PHE A 39 1.89 7.15 8.24
CA PHE A 39 2.25 6.82 9.62
C PHE A 39 1.29 5.80 10.24
N LEU A 40 -0.03 6.01 10.10
CA LEU A 40 -1.04 5.07 10.58
C LEU A 40 -0.99 3.72 9.84
N ALA A 41 -0.70 3.71 8.53
CA ALA A 41 -0.57 2.49 7.75
C ALA A 41 0.64 1.65 8.21
N ILE A 42 1.76 2.29 8.57
CA ILE A 42 2.92 1.61 9.16
C ILE A 42 2.54 1.03 10.53
N LEU A 43 1.85 1.78 11.38
CA LEU A 43 1.34 1.26 12.67
C LEU A 43 0.37 0.09 12.49
N ALA A 44 -0.53 0.17 11.50
CA ALA A 44 -1.43 -0.91 11.14
C ALA A 44 -0.67 -2.16 10.67
N CYS A 45 0.52 -2.00 10.09
CA CYS A 45 1.37 -3.13 9.73
C CYS A 45 1.82 -3.92 10.98
N PHE A 46 2.00 -3.25 12.11
CA PHE A 46 2.39 -3.87 13.37
C PHE A 46 1.21 -4.34 14.22
N ILE A 47 0.09 -3.64 14.25
CA ILE A 47 -1.00 -3.96 15.20
C ILE A 47 -2.18 -4.64 14.51
N GLY A 48 -2.39 -4.37 13.22
CA GLY A 48 -3.56 -4.81 12.47
C GLY A 48 -3.64 -6.32 12.25
N ASP A 49 -4.88 -6.81 12.15
CA ASP A 49 -5.23 -8.20 11.91
C ASP A 49 -4.47 -8.79 10.70
N PRO A 50 -3.79 -9.93 10.87
CA PRO A 50 -2.94 -10.49 9.82
C PRO A 50 -3.73 -10.88 8.56
N LYS A 51 -5.02 -11.24 8.71
CA LYS A 51 -5.88 -11.64 7.58
C LYS A 51 -5.96 -10.58 6.49
N HIS A 52 -6.22 -9.33 6.87
CA HIS A 52 -6.51 -8.25 5.91
C HIS A 52 -5.28 -7.38 5.63
N LYS A 53 -4.25 -7.43 6.48
CA LYS A 53 -3.02 -6.69 6.29
C LYS A 53 -2.20 -7.21 5.10
N TRP A 54 -2.02 -8.52 4.98
CA TRP A 54 -1.04 -9.08 4.04
C TRP A 54 -1.42 -8.88 2.57
N TRP A 55 -2.69 -9.07 2.20
CA TRP A 55 -3.13 -8.84 0.81
C TRP A 55 -2.95 -7.38 0.41
N ALA A 56 -3.24 -6.45 1.32
CA ALA A 56 -3.11 -5.01 1.08
C ALA A 56 -1.65 -4.59 0.94
N VAL A 57 -0.77 -5.09 1.82
CA VAL A 57 0.68 -4.83 1.74
C VAL A 57 1.28 -5.41 0.47
N THR A 58 0.90 -6.63 0.07
CA THR A 58 1.38 -7.22 -1.19
C THR A 58 0.89 -6.45 -2.42
N ALA A 59 -0.35 -5.98 -2.40
CA ALA A 59 -0.91 -5.18 -3.50
C ALA A 59 -0.21 -3.82 -3.61
N ILE A 60 0.06 -3.13 -2.49
CA ILE A 60 0.84 -1.89 -2.45
C ILE A 60 2.26 -2.15 -3.00
N GLY A 61 2.95 -3.20 -2.54
CA GLY A 61 4.29 -3.52 -3.02
C GLY A 61 4.33 -3.84 -4.52
N PHE A 62 3.38 -4.63 -5.00
CA PHE A 62 3.27 -5.00 -6.41
C PHE A 62 3.00 -3.80 -7.32
N THR A 63 2.08 -2.92 -6.92
CA THR A 63 1.75 -1.69 -7.67
C THR A 63 2.90 -0.69 -7.65
N MET A 64 3.64 -0.61 -6.54
CA MET A 64 4.86 0.20 -6.46
C MET A 64 5.95 -0.31 -7.44
N MET A 65 6.13 -1.63 -7.56
CA MET A 65 7.04 -2.22 -8.54
C MET A 65 6.65 -1.90 -9.99
N MET A 66 5.35 -2.00 -10.33
CA MET A 66 4.87 -1.62 -11.67
C MET A 66 5.06 -0.11 -11.95
N SER A 67 4.86 0.74 -10.93
CA SER A 67 4.99 2.19 -11.10
C SER A 67 6.42 2.65 -11.44
N TRP A 68 7.44 1.82 -11.19
CA TRP A 68 8.83 2.21 -11.42
C TRP A 68 9.18 2.41 -12.90
N GLY A 69 8.34 1.94 -13.82
CA GLY A 69 8.42 2.26 -15.25
C GLY A 69 9.79 1.95 -15.87
N TYR A 70 10.46 2.98 -16.39
CA TYR A 70 11.74 2.90 -17.10
C TYR A 70 12.87 2.27 -16.28
N TYR A 71 12.89 2.50 -14.96
CA TYR A 71 13.91 1.92 -14.07
C TYR A 71 13.80 0.39 -13.96
N PHE A 72 12.64 -0.17 -14.35
CA PHE A 72 12.38 -1.61 -14.38
C PHE A 72 11.74 -2.02 -15.71
N SER A 73 12.35 -1.59 -16.81
CA SER A 73 11.83 -1.73 -18.17
C SER A 73 11.61 -3.19 -18.61
N GLY A 74 12.49 -4.12 -18.23
CA GLY A 74 12.36 -5.55 -18.61
C GLY A 74 11.05 -6.20 -18.13
N PHE A 75 10.64 -5.95 -16.89
CA PHE A 75 9.38 -6.46 -16.35
C PHE A 75 8.17 -5.70 -16.89
N ASN A 76 8.27 -4.38 -17.04
CA ASN A 76 7.17 -3.57 -17.54
C ASN A 76 6.87 -3.85 -19.02
N ASN A 77 7.89 -4.09 -19.84
CA ASN A 77 7.72 -4.49 -21.25
C ASN A 77 7.05 -5.87 -21.35
N PHE A 78 7.46 -6.83 -20.50
CA PHE A 78 6.80 -8.14 -20.46
C PHE A 78 5.30 -8.03 -20.15
N ILE A 79 4.91 -7.20 -19.18
CA ILE A 79 3.49 -6.97 -18.86
C ILE A 79 2.76 -6.28 -20.02
N PHE A 80 3.41 -5.32 -20.67
CA PHE A 80 2.84 -4.58 -21.80
C PHE A 80 2.52 -5.50 -22.98
N ASP A 81 3.42 -6.44 -23.30
CA ASP A 81 3.23 -7.36 -24.42
C ASP A 81 2.26 -8.51 -24.09
N TYR A 82 2.16 -8.93 -22.82
CA TYR A 82 1.36 -10.10 -22.43
C TYR A 82 -0.09 -9.78 -22.04
N PHE A 83 -0.39 -8.56 -21.55
CA PHE A 83 -1.74 -8.19 -21.10
C PHE A 83 -2.48 -7.28 -22.11
N PRO A 84 -3.60 -7.73 -22.73
CA PRO A 84 -4.27 -7.04 -23.85
C PRO A 84 -4.98 -5.70 -23.52
N LEU A 85 -4.78 -5.12 -22.34
CA LEU A 85 -5.36 -3.85 -21.91
C LEU A 85 -4.31 -2.86 -21.38
N TYR A 86 -3.08 -3.32 -21.14
CA TYR A 86 -2.04 -2.52 -20.52
C TYR A 86 -1.55 -1.39 -21.44
N ASN A 87 -1.65 -1.59 -22.76
CA ASN A 87 -1.26 -0.61 -23.79
C ASN A 87 -2.05 0.70 -23.75
N LYS A 88 -3.17 0.77 -23.01
CA LYS A 88 -3.93 2.01 -22.83
C LYS A 88 -3.44 2.87 -21.66
N PHE A 89 -2.67 2.31 -20.73
CA PHE A 89 -2.05 3.05 -19.64
C PHE A 89 -0.69 3.59 -20.09
N ARG A 90 -0.69 4.75 -20.75
CA ARG A 90 0.53 5.38 -21.28
C ARG A 90 1.57 5.77 -20.22
N ALA A 91 1.15 5.89 -18.97
CA ALA A 91 2.01 6.30 -17.87
C ALA A 91 1.95 5.27 -16.74
N PRO A 92 3.08 4.62 -16.39
CA PRO A 92 3.17 3.68 -15.26
C PRO A 92 2.71 4.29 -13.93
N SER A 93 2.76 5.62 -13.80
CA SER A 93 2.34 6.36 -12.62
C SER A 93 0.83 6.28 -12.33
N MET A 94 -0.01 5.94 -13.32
CA MET A 94 -1.46 5.86 -13.11
C MET A 94 -1.85 4.71 -12.18
N ILE A 95 -0.99 3.69 -12.03
CA ILE A 95 -1.26 2.56 -11.13
C ILE A 95 -1.15 2.94 -9.64
N LEU A 96 -0.51 4.08 -9.32
CA LEU A 96 -0.35 4.57 -7.95
C LEU A 96 -1.67 5.02 -7.29
N VAL A 97 -2.77 5.05 -8.04
CA VAL A 97 -4.12 5.22 -7.47
C VAL A 97 -4.49 4.06 -6.53
N ILE A 98 -3.98 2.85 -6.79
CA ILE A 98 -4.24 1.67 -5.96
C ILE A 98 -3.64 1.82 -4.55
N PRO A 99 -2.34 2.12 -4.37
CA PRO A 99 -1.79 2.36 -3.04
C PRO A 99 -2.39 3.59 -2.36
N GLN A 100 -2.84 4.61 -3.10
CA GLN A 100 -3.57 5.75 -2.54
C GLN A 100 -4.90 5.35 -1.87
N LEU A 101 -5.56 4.30 -2.35
CA LEU A 101 -6.79 3.77 -1.74
C LEU A 101 -6.51 2.74 -0.65
N LEU A 102 -5.46 1.94 -0.80
CA LEU A 102 -5.09 0.89 0.16
C LEU A 102 -4.47 1.41 1.44
N LEU A 103 -3.64 2.47 1.39
CA LEU A 103 -3.03 3.07 2.58
C LEU A 103 -4.07 3.57 3.60
N PRO A 104 -5.11 4.35 3.23
CA PRO A 104 -6.14 4.75 4.18
C PRO A 104 -6.98 3.57 4.68
N LEU A 105 -7.24 2.55 3.85
CA LEU A 105 -7.89 1.32 4.30
C LEU A 105 -7.06 0.62 5.39
N LEU A 106 -5.74 0.51 5.19
CA LEU A 106 -4.82 -0.08 6.14
C LEU A 106 -4.78 0.73 7.44
N ALA A 107 -4.74 2.07 7.33
CA ALA A 107 -4.81 2.97 8.48
C ALA A 107 -6.08 2.75 9.32
N MET A 108 -7.25 2.61 8.69
CA MET A 108 -8.52 2.32 9.39
C MET A 108 -8.46 0.99 10.15
N LEU A 109 -7.89 -0.05 9.55
CA LEU A 109 -7.70 -1.35 10.23
C LEU A 109 -6.76 -1.24 11.44
N GLY A 110 -5.72 -0.41 11.34
CA GLY A 110 -4.84 -0.13 12.47
C GLY A 110 -5.55 0.58 13.61
N VAL A 111 -6.39 1.57 13.28
CA VAL A 111 -7.16 2.33 14.28
C VAL A 111 -8.20 1.43 14.95
N ASP A 112 -8.94 0.60 14.22
CA ASP A 112 -9.91 -0.35 14.79
C ASP A 112 -9.25 -1.30 15.80
N ALA A 113 -8.07 -1.83 15.46
CA ALA A 113 -7.31 -2.69 16.34
C ALA A 113 -6.85 -1.95 17.62
N ILE A 114 -6.43 -0.68 17.51
CA ILE A 114 -6.04 0.15 18.66
C ILE A 114 -7.24 0.41 19.57
N VAL A 115 -8.39 0.77 19.00
CA VAL A 115 -9.61 1.08 19.77
C VAL A 115 -10.08 -0.14 20.57
N LYS A 116 -10.04 -1.34 19.97
CA LYS A 116 -10.38 -2.60 20.64
C LYS A 116 -9.37 -3.02 21.71
N SER A 117 -8.14 -2.53 21.63
CA SER A 117 -7.03 -2.88 22.52
C SER A 117 -6.88 -1.87 23.66
N THR A 118 -7.95 -1.64 24.44
CA THR A 118 -8.00 -0.58 25.46
C THR A 118 -7.04 -0.79 26.65
N ALA A 119 -6.38 -1.94 26.78
CA ALA A 119 -5.44 -2.22 27.88
C ALA A 119 -3.96 -2.07 27.46
N PRO A 120 -3.15 -1.22 28.13
CA PRO A 120 -1.76 -0.93 27.72
C PRO A 120 -0.83 -2.15 27.78
N LYS A 121 -1.09 -3.11 28.67
CA LYS A 121 -0.32 -4.37 28.76
C LYS A 121 -0.58 -5.32 27.58
N THR A 122 -1.76 -5.22 26.95
CA THR A 122 -2.12 -6.06 25.80
C THR A 122 -1.51 -5.55 24.49
N ALA A 123 -1.25 -4.24 24.37
CA ALA A 123 -0.62 -3.65 23.19
C ALA A 123 0.81 -4.16 22.98
N LEU A 124 1.62 -4.25 24.04
CA LEU A 124 2.97 -4.80 23.95
C LEU A 124 2.99 -6.29 23.58
N ALA A 125 2.08 -7.08 24.17
CA ALA A 125 1.92 -8.50 23.83
C ALA A 125 1.42 -8.70 22.39
N GLN A 126 0.56 -7.81 21.89
CA GLN A 126 0.09 -7.79 20.50
C GLN A 126 1.24 -7.44 19.53
N ILE A 127 2.08 -6.45 19.86
CA ILE A 127 3.28 -6.12 19.07
C ILE A 127 4.22 -7.32 19.03
N GLN A 128 4.48 -8.00 20.16
CA GLN A 128 5.31 -9.20 20.20
C GLN A 128 4.74 -10.35 19.35
N LYS A 129 3.43 -10.61 19.45
CA LYS A 129 2.73 -11.60 18.60
C LYS A 129 2.80 -11.23 17.12
N SER A 130 2.71 -9.94 16.80
CA SER A 130 2.82 -9.44 15.44
C SER A 130 4.23 -9.56 14.88
N ILE A 131 5.27 -9.27 15.67
CA ILE A 131 6.68 -9.49 15.30
C ILE A 131 6.93 -10.98 15.02
N HIS A 132 6.36 -11.87 15.85
CA HIS A 132 6.43 -13.31 15.65
C HIS A 132 5.68 -13.79 14.40
N CYS A 133 4.53 -13.18 14.11
CA CYS A 133 3.78 -13.39 12.88
C CYS A 133 4.56 -12.88 11.67
N HIS A 134 5.19 -11.71 11.74
CA HIS A 134 6.02 -11.14 10.66
C HIS A 134 7.21 -12.05 10.32
N ARG A 135 7.92 -12.58 11.33
CA ARG A 135 8.98 -13.60 11.13
C ARG A 135 8.46 -14.90 10.50
N ARG A 136 7.24 -15.31 10.82
CA ARG A 136 6.59 -16.48 10.19
C ARG A 136 6.10 -16.20 8.78
N CYS A 137 5.59 -15.00 8.49
CA CYS A 137 5.09 -14.61 7.18
C CYS A 137 6.20 -14.47 6.13
N PHE A 138 7.42 -14.13 6.55
CA PHE A 138 8.58 -14.19 5.64
C PHE A 138 8.95 -15.64 5.26
N ARG A 139 8.55 -16.63 6.07
CA ARG A 139 8.87 -18.05 5.85
C ARG A 139 7.74 -18.85 5.19
N TYR A 140 6.49 -18.40 5.24
CA TYR A 140 5.34 -19.10 4.66
C TYR A 140 4.53 -18.17 3.73
N PRO A 141 4.15 -18.62 2.53
CA PRO A 141 3.38 -17.81 1.58
C PRO A 141 2.02 -17.40 2.17
N VAL A 142 1.52 -16.22 1.77
CA VAL A 142 0.26 -15.58 2.23
C VAL A 142 -0.92 -16.55 2.44
N PRO A 143 -1.21 -17.52 1.55
CA PRO A 143 -2.29 -18.50 1.79
C PRO A 143 -2.06 -19.41 3.00
N ALA A 144 -0.81 -19.79 3.31
CA ALA A 144 -0.49 -20.66 4.44
C ALA A 144 -0.67 -19.94 5.78
N VAL A 145 -0.34 -18.65 5.85
CA VAL A 145 -0.57 -17.81 7.03
C VAL A 145 -2.07 -17.70 7.32
N TYR A 146 -2.89 -17.59 6.27
CA TYR A 146 -4.34 -17.51 6.38
C TYR A 146 -4.95 -18.77 7.00
N VAL A 147 -4.52 -19.95 6.54
CA VAL A 147 -4.97 -21.25 7.08
C VAL A 147 -4.57 -21.43 8.54
N VAL A 148 -3.33 -21.07 8.90
CA VAL A 148 -2.84 -21.15 10.29
C VAL A 148 -3.60 -20.19 11.21
N TYR A 149 -3.89 -18.97 10.74
CA TYR A 149 -4.68 -18.00 11.50
C TYR A 149 -6.13 -18.44 11.69
N LEU A 150 -6.77 -18.98 10.65
CA LEU A 150 -8.13 -19.52 10.74
C LEU A 150 -8.21 -20.69 11.73
N SER A 151 -7.25 -21.62 11.70
CA SER A 151 -7.18 -22.72 12.66
C SER A 151 -7.02 -22.22 14.11
N HIS A 152 -6.25 -21.15 14.33
CA HIS A 152 -6.07 -20.58 15.67
C HIS A 152 -7.33 -19.85 16.17
N ARG A 153 -8.03 -19.13 15.29
CA ARG A 153 -9.27 -18.39 15.64
C ARG A 153 -10.43 -19.34 15.92
N GLN A 154 -10.54 -20.43 15.16
CA GLN A 154 -11.54 -21.48 15.37
C GLN A 154 -11.35 -22.14 16.75
N ARG A 155 -10.10 -22.39 17.20
CA ARG A 155 -9.86 -22.94 18.55
C ARG A 155 -10.37 -22.06 19.68
N HIS A 156 -10.18 -20.75 19.61
CA HIS A 156 -10.66 -19.85 20.67
C HIS A 156 -12.19 -19.80 20.75
N GLN A 157 -12.88 -19.84 19.61
CA GLN A 157 -14.35 -19.87 19.57
C GLN A 157 -14.92 -21.19 20.11
N ILE A 158 -14.26 -22.32 19.86
CA ILE A 158 -14.68 -23.63 20.38
C ILE A 158 -14.51 -23.70 21.90
N THR A 159 -13.50 -23.04 22.47
CA THR A 159 -13.30 -22.97 23.93
C THR A 159 -14.36 -22.10 24.62
N GLU A 160 -14.84 -21.05 23.97
CA GLU A 160 -15.91 -20.18 24.50
C GLU A 160 -17.32 -20.77 24.32
N ALA A 161 -17.52 -21.67 23.35
CA ALA A 161 -18.81 -22.35 23.12
C ALA A 161 -18.99 -23.64 23.92
N GLY A 162 -17.93 -24.14 24.58
CA GLY A 162 -17.92 -25.37 25.38
C GLY A 162 -18.05 -25.17 26.89
N THR A 163 -18.27 -23.93 27.33
CA THR A 163 -18.56 -23.51 28.72
C THR A 163 -19.92 -22.85 28.77
#